data_AF-A0A5F1ZRX9-F1
#
_entry.id   AF-A0A5F1ZRX9-F1
#
_cell.length_a   1.000
_cell.length_b   1.000
_cell.length_c   1.000
_cell.angle_alpha   90.00
_cell.angle_beta   90.00
_cell.angle_gamma   90.00
#
_symmetry.space_group_name_H-M   'P 1'
#
loop_
_entity.id
_entity.type
_entity.pdbx_description
1 polymer ?
#
loop_
_entity_poly.entity_id
_entity_poly.type
_entity_poly.pdbx_seq_one_letter_code
_entity_poly.pdbx_strand_id
1 'polypeptide(L)'
;MRYNALDFKYDNNVFWCYYFSTSFPNAYNKSLNLTIGEIIGAIYGIDLDSKMDWINNFTGYHEGVIEEHDGYLDDPNFVEMRIKKSINLKIEFHPGDTLYFINNFEIGSTGPHWMLYGLTWNELVGLTEGAIDEGILFWLLLPMVGLSSEDDSAEVKKVLQEKIRMFPAIASNAEVFNLIDTIMIGLQIENAFSEIDGVGVVCNHANSFRNLRNDNRLNIIQFNKLLSTAEI
;
A
#
# COMPACT_ATOMS: atom_id res chain seq x y z
N MET A 1 12.36 -15.43 5.13
CA MET A 1 13.14 -14.89 3.98
C MET A 1 13.08 -13.38 4.04
N ARG A 2 14.22 -12.70 3.86
CA ARG A 2 14.30 -11.23 3.98
C ARG A 2 14.62 -10.66 2.60
N TYR A 3 13.74 -9.82 2.10
CA TYR A 3 13.89 -9.14 0.83
C TYR A 3 14.47 -7.74 1.04
N ASN A 4 15.17 -7.24 0.04
CA ASN A 4 15.63 -5.86 -0.05
C ASN A 4 15.01 -5.17 -1.27
N ALA A 5 15.14 -3.86 -1.34
CA ALA A 5 14.61 -3.03 -2.44
C ALA A 5 14.91 -3.59 -3.86
N LEU A 6 16.11 -4.12 -4.06
CA LEU A 6 16.58 -4.63 -5.36
C LEU A 6 15.89 -5.93 -5.78
N ASP A 7 15.21 -6.61 -4.86
CA ASP A 7 14.39 -7.79 -5.15
C ASP A 7 13.05 -7.39 -5.79
N PHE A 8 12.63 -6.12 -5.63
CA PHE A 8 11.40 -5.54 -6.17
C PHE A 8 11.68 -4.74 -7.43
N LYS A 9 12.05 -5.42 -8.51
CA LYS A 9 12.25 -4.79 -9.81
C LYS A 9 10.92 -4.59 -10.53
N TYR A 10 10.81 -3.53 -11.34
CA TYR A 10 9.60 -3.24 -12.12
C TYR A 10 9.20 -4.36 -13.10
N ASP A 11 10.14 -5.21 -13.50
CA ASP A 11 9.92 -6.36 -14.39
C ASP A 11 9.58 -7.66 -13.63
N ASN A 12 9.49 -7.62 -12.29
CA ASN A 12 8.98 -8.74 -11.49
C ASN A 12 7.45 -8.81 -11.56
N ASN A 13 6.95 -9.24 -12.71
CA ASN A 13 5.51 -9.24 -13.03
C ASN A 13 4.67 -10.07 -12.04
N VAL A 14 5.19 -11.19 -11.52
CA VAL A 14 4.46 -12.04 -10.57
C VAL A 14 4.26 -11.29 -9.24
N PHE A 15 5.34 -10.69 -8.71
CA PHE A 15 5.24 -9.89 -7.49
C PHE A 15 4.27 -8.72 -7.67
N TRP A 16 4.40 -7.93 -8.74
CA TRP A 16 3.55 -6.76 -8.92
C TRP A 16 2.09 -7.13 -9.20
N CYS A 17 1.84 -8.20 -9.94
CA CYS A 17 0.49 -8.75 -10.09
C CYS A 17 -0.12 -9.12 -8.73
N TYR A 18 0.62 -9.86 -7.90
CA TYR A 18 0.20 -10.20 -6.54
C TYR A 18 -0.03 -8.95 -5.68
N TYR A 19 0.93 -8.05 -5.67
CA TYR A 19 0.95 -6.87 -4.81
C TYR A 19 -0.22 -5.94 -5.12
N PHE A 20 -0.43 -5.56 -6.38
CA PHE A 20 -1.57 -4.73 -6.76
C PHE A 20 -2.92 -5.41 -6.48
N SER A 21 -3.01 -6.73 -6.66
CA SER A 21 -4.24 -7.48 -6.42
C SER A 21 -4.65 -7.52 -4.95
N THR A 22 -3.68 -7.50 -4.04
CA THR A 22 -3.90 -7.73 -2.60
C THR A 22 -3.78 -6.47 -1.75
N SER A 23 -3.08 -5.44 -2.24
CA SER A 23 -2.81 -4.24 -1.43
C SER A 23 -3.87 -3.16 -1.56
N PHE A 24 -4.82 -3.29 -2.48
CA PHE A 24 -5.87 -2.29 -2.71
C PHE A 24 -7.27 -2.91 -2.52
N PRO A 25 -7.65 -3.30 -1.29
CA PRO A 25 -8.87 -4.08 -1.03
C PRO A 25 -10.18 -3.37 -1.43
N ASN A 26 -10.17 -2.04 -1.55
CA ASN A 26 -11.34 -1.25 -1.96
C ASN A 26 -11.31 -0.80 -3.43
N ALA A 27 -10.30 -1.20 -4.20
CA ALA A 27 -10.15 -0.78 -5.60
C ALA A 27 -11.06 -1.61 -6.51
N TYR A 28 -12.33 -1.21 -6.58
CA TYR A 28 -13.34 -1.81 -7.45
C TYR A 28 -13.93 -0.76 -8.41
N ASN A 29 -13.74 -0.99 -9.70
CA ASN A 29 -14.24 -0.11 -10.74
C ASN A 29 -15.65 -0.51 -11.16
N LYS A 30 -16.65 0.22 -10.64
CA LYS A 30 -18.08 -0.04 -10.89
C LYS A 30 -18.49 0.07 -12.36
N SER A 31 -17.84 0.94 -13.16
CA SER A 31 -18.24 1.12 -14.56
C SER A 31 -17.75 -0.04 -15.44
N LEU A 32 -16.60 -0.62 -15.10
CA LEU A 32 -16.04 -1.79 -15.76
C LEU A 32 -16.56 -3.11 -15.16
N ASN A 33 -17.10 -3.06 -13.93
CA ASN A 33 -17.42 -4.24 -13.13
C ASN A 33 -16.20 -5.15 -12.94
N LEU A 34 -15.05 -4.53 -12.61
CA LEU A 34 -13.77 -5.21 -12.40
C LEU A 34 -13.07 -4.69 -11.15
N THR A 35 -12.43 -5.59 -10.43
CA THR A 35 -11.46 -5.31 -9.37
C THR A 35 -10.10 -4.96 -9.98
N ILE A 36 -9.24 -4.32 -9.18
CA ILE A 36 -7.84 -4.11 -9.57
C ILE A 36 -7.10 -5.43 -9.89
N GLY A 37 -7.43 -6.51 -9.17
CA GLY A 37 -6.82 -7.83 -9.37
C GLY A 37 -7.12 -8.41 -10.75
N GLU A 38 -8.37 -8.29 -11.20
CA GLU A 38 -8.77 -8.72 -12.55
C GLU A 38 -8.09 -7.89 -13.64
N ILE A 39 -7.99 -6.58 -13.46
CA ILE A 39 -7.32 -5.69 -14.42
C ILE A 39 -5.82 -6.01 -14.50
N ILE A 40 -5.13 -6.09 -13.35
CA ILE A 40 -3.68 -6.30 -13.32
C ILE A 40 -3.31 -7.71 -13.77
N GLY A 41 -4.12 -8.72 -13.42
CA GLY A 41 -3.97 -10.09 -13.91
C GLY A 41 -4.11 -10.17 -15.44
N ALA A 42 -5.09 -9.46 -16.01
CA ALA A 42 -5.23 -9.36 -17.47
C ALA A 42 -4.06 -8.64 -18.14
N ILE A 43 -3.56 -7.56 -17.53
CA ILE A 43 -2.41 -6.80 -18.05
C ILE A 43 -1.15 -7.67 -18.13
N TYR A 44 -0.85 -8.42 -17.07
CA TYR A 44 0.32 -9.29 -17.02
C TYR A 44 0.10 -10.66 -17.68
N GLY A 45 -1.14 -11.04 -17.98
CA GLY A 45 -1.48 -12.40 -18.40
C GLY A 45 -1.20 -13.43 -17.31
N ILE A 46 -1.40 -13.06 -16.03
CA ILE A 46 -1.13 -13.88 -14.86
C ILE A 46 -2.44 -14.17 -14.15
N ASP A 47 -2.76 -15.45 -14.04
CA ASP A 47 -3.74 -15.98 -13.09
C ASP A 47 -3.03 -16.30 -11.77
N LEU A 48 -3.38 -15.60 -10.68
CA LEU A 48 -2.74 -15.78 -9.37
C LEU A 48 -3.03 -17.16 -8.75
N ASP A 49 -4.16 -17.78 -9.08
CA ASP A 49 -4.46 -19.14 -8.61
C ASP A 49 -3.45 -20.15 -9.19
N SER A 50 -2.95 -19.88 -10.40
CA SER A 50 -1.85 -20.65 -11.00
C SER A 50 -0.47 -20.39 -10.39
N LYS A 51 -0.37 -19.42 -9.47
CA LYS A 51 0.88 -18.98 -8.80
C LYS A 51 0.89 -19.26 -7.30
N MET A 52 -0.03 -20.08 -6.80
CA MET A 52 -0.12 -20.38 -5.36
C MET A 52 1.18 -20.92 -4.75
N ASP A 53 1.96 -21.74 -5.46
CA ASP A 53 3.26 -22.19 -4.95
C ASP A 53 4.23 -21.02 -4.71
N TRP A 54 4.23 -20.03 -5.60
CA TRP A 54 5.06 -18.85 -5.43
C TRP A 54 4.52 -17.98 -4.28
N ILE A 55 3.21 -17.76 -4.22
CA ILE A 55 2.56 -16.96 -3.18
C ILE A 55 2.81 -17.57 -1.81
N ASN A 56 2.58 -18.88 -1.64
CA ASN A 56 2.79 -19.58 -0.38
C ASN A 56 4.23 -19.48 0.10
N ASN A 57 5.20 -19.63 -0.80
CA ASN A 57 6.62 -19.43 -0.46
C ASN A 57 6.94 -17.98 -0.11
N PHE A 58 6.33 -17.02 -0.82
CA PHE A 58 6.54 -15.58 -0.63
C PHE A 58 5.91 -15.07 0.67
N THR A 59 4.79 -15.63 1.12
CA THR A 59 4.10 -15.25 2.36
C THR A 59 4.47 -16.15 3.54
N GLY A 60 5.15 -17.28 3.30
CA GLY A 60 5.50 -18.24 4.34
C GLY A 60 4.33 -19.15 4.76
N TYR A 61 3.33 -19.32 3.90
CA TYR A 61 2.19 -20.19 4.18
C TYR A 61 2.63 -21.64 4.39
N HIS A 62 2.02 -22.29 5.38
CA HIS A 62 2.02 -23.73 5.56
C HIS A 62 0.63 -24.20 6.02
N GLU A 63 0.34 -25.48 5.82
CA GLU A 63 -0.88 -26.09 6.33
C GLU A 63 -0.97 -25.90 7.86
N GLY A 64 -2.13 -25.48 8.36
CA GLY A 64 -2.35 -25.17 9.77
C GLY A 64 -2.12 -23.71 10.18
N VAL A 65 -1.47 -22.87 9.36
CA VAL A 65 -1.09 -21.51 9.77
C VAL A 65 -2.28 -20.60 10.08
N ILE A 66 -3.40 -20.78 9.36
CA ILE A 66 -4.60 -19.98 9.56
C ILE A 66 -5.27 -20.38 10.87
N GLU A 67 -5.26 -21.66 11.23
CA GLU A 67 -5.84 -22.17 12.47
C GLU A 67 -4.98 -21.83 13.70
N GLU A 68 -3.66 -21.81 13.55
CA GLU A 68 -2.72 -21.59 14.65
C GLU A 68 -2.56 -20.11 15.02
N HIS A 69 -2.58 -19.22 14.02
CA HIS A 69 -2.18 -17.83 14.18
C HIS A 69 -3.07 -16.82 13.42
N ASP A 70 -4.26 -17.23 12.98
CA ASP A 70 -5.13 -16.41 12.12
C ASP A 70 -4.40 -15.89 10.85
N GLY A 71 -3.38 -16.62 10.41
CA GLY A 71 -2.54 -16.27 9.27
C GLY A 71 -1.40 -15.30 9.56
N TYR A 72 -1.20 -14.83 10.79
CA TYR A 72 0.00 -14.07 11.16
C TYR A 72 1.16 -15.01 11.51
N LEU A 73 2.38 -14.61 11.21
CA LEU A 73 3.58 -15.41 11.47
C LEU A 73 4.44 -14.65 12.47
N ASP A 74 5.07 -15.35 13.41
CA ASP A 74 6.03 -14.75 14.34
C ASP A 74 7.32 -14.29 13.61
N ASP A 75 7.70 -14.95 12.50
CA ASP A 75 8.82 -14.59 11.63
C ASP A 75 8.37 -14.54 10.16
N PRO A 76 7.62 -13.49 9.75
CA PRO A 76 7.12 -13.36 8.39
C PRO A 76 8.25 -13.03 7.41
N ASN A 77 7.97 -13.25 6.13
CA ASN A 77 8.80 -12.65 5.10
C ASN A 77 8.58 -11.14 5.09
N PHE A 78 9.65 -10.36 4.94
CA PHE A 78 9.52 -8.90 4.94
C PHE A 78 10.52 -8.25 4.01
N VAL A 79 10.20 -7.01 3.61
CA VAL A 79 11.14 -6.07 3.03
C VAL A 79 11.40 -4.93 3.99
N GLU A 80 12.66 -4.52 4.11
CA GLU A 80 13.06 -3.31 4.82
C GLU A 80 13.80 -2.36 3.86
N MET A 81 13.39 -1.11 3.82
CA MET A 81 13.95 -0.09 2.92
C MET A 81 14.19 1.20 3.69
N ARG A 82 15.38 1.76 3.57
CA ARG A 82 15.64 3.10 4.09
C ARG A 82 15.00 4.13 3.17
N ILE A 83 14.08 4.91 3.71
CA ILE A 83 13.43 6.02 3.00
C ILE A 83 14.31 7.27 3.09
N LYS A 84 14.65 7.70 4.32
CA LYS A 84 15.55 8.83 4.63
C LYS A 84 16.53 8.40 5.73
N LYS A 85 17.50 9.25 6.09
CA LYS A 85 18.54 8.93 7.09
C LYS A 85 17.98 8.37 8.41
N SER A 86 16.82 8.85 8.86
CA SER A 86 16.16 8.48 10.11
C SER A 86 14.82 7.74 9.89
N ILE A 87 14.47 7.38 8.66
CA ILE A 87 13.17 6.77 8.33
C ILE A 87 13.41 5.46 7.58
N ASN A 88 12.91 4.36 8.14
CA ASN A 88 12.90 3.06 7.50
C ASN A 88 11.46 2.57 7.32
N LEU A 89 11.16 2.06 6.13
CA LEU A 89 9.97 1.28 5.83
C LEU A 89 10.25 -0.19 6.13
N LYS A 90 9.29 -0.86 6.76
CA LYS A 90 9.21 -2.33 6.78
C LYS A 90 7.83 -2.76 6.31
N ILE A 91 7.77 -3.74 5.42
CA ILE A 91 6.51 -4.38 4.99
C ILE A 91 6.63 -5.86 5.26
N GLU A 92 5.70 -6.41 6.05
CA GLU A 92 5.62 -7.84 6.35
C GLU A 92 4.55 -8.49 5.48
N PHE A 93 4.88 -9.63 4.88
CA PHE A 93 4.00 -10.40 4.03
C PHE A 93 3.60 -11.69 4.76
N HIS A 94 2.30 -11.80 5.01
CA HIS A 94 1.66 -12.92 5.68
C HIS A 94 0.71 -13.64 4.71
N PRO A 95 0.37 -14.92 4.93
CA PRO A 95 -0.50 -15.68 4.02
C PRO A 95 -1.91 -15.11 3.80
N GLY A 96 -2.36 -14.18 4.65
CA GLY A 96 -3.62 -13.47 4.47
C GLY A 96 -3.55 -11.96 4.71
N ASP A 97 -2.36 -11.39 4.96
CA ASP A 97 -2.24 -9.97 5.29
C ASP A 97 -0.91 -9.40 4.80
N THR A 98 -0.85 -8.08 4.66
CA THR A 98 0.39 -7.33 4.47
C THR A 98 0.37 -6.18 5.45
N LEU A 99 1.37 -6.15 6.34
CA LEU A 99 1.48 -5.13 7.38
C LEU A 99 2.54 -4.09 7.00
N TYR A 100 2.26 -2.82 7.27
CA TYR A 100 3.12 -1.70 6.89
C TYR A 100 3.62 -0.99 8.13
N PHE A 101 4.93 -0.73 8.20
CA PHE A 101 5.56 -0.05 9.32
C PHE A 101 6.50 1.05 8.85
N ILE A 102 6.51 2.17 9.57
CA ILE A 102 7.55 3.20 9.46
C ILE A 102 8.27 3.28 10.81
N ASN A 103 9.59 3.07 10.82
CA ASN A 103 10.40 3.03 12.05
C ASN A 103 9.85 2.07 13.12
N ASN A 104 9.45 0.86 12.70
CA ASN A 104 8.80 -0.18 13.53
C ASN A 104 7.44 0.22 14.12
N PHE A 105 6.87 1.32 13.66
CA PHE A 105 5.53 1.75 14.04
C PHE A 105 4.56 1.36 12.93
N GLU A 106 3.53 0.57 13.26
CA GLU A 106 2.53 0.10 12.29
C GLU A 106 1.69 1.28 11.78
N ILE A 107 1.48 1.33 10.47
CA ILE A 107 0.73 2.41 9.80
C ILE A 107 -0.49 1.89 9.03
N GLY A 108 -0.68 0.57 8.96
CA GLY A 108 -1.82 -0.05 8.31
C GLY A 108 -1.59 -1.48 7.84
N SER A 109 -2.64 -2.08 7.31
CA SER A 109 -2.72 -3.46 6.82
C SER A 109 -3.72 -3.60 5.66
N THR A 110 -3.57 -4.62 4.81
CA THR A 110 -4.41 -4.82 3.60
C THR A 110 -5.18 -6.15 3.57
N GLY A 111 -5.11 -6.96 4.62
CA GLY A 111 -5.80 -8.25 4.73
C GLY A 111 -7.33 -8.14 4.94
N PRO A 112 -8.01 -9.24 5.33
CA PRO A 112 -9.47 -9.29 5.52
C PRO A 112 -10.04 -8.23 6.45
N HIS A 113 -9.24 -7.78 7.44
CA HIS A 113 -9.57 -6.73 8.39
C HIS A 113 -8.68 -5.50 8.20
N TRP A 114 -8.47 -5.13 6.93
CA TRP A 114 -7.59 -4.03 6.53
C TRP A 114 -7.81 -2.74 7.33
N MET A 115 -6.70 -2.08 7.65
CA MET A 115 -6.67 -0.70 8.14
C MET A 115 -5.78 0.12 7.21
N LEU A 116 -6.38 1.01 6.41
CA LEU A 116 -5.69 1.79 5.39
C LEU A 116 -5.54 3.26 5.79
N TYR A 117 -5.17 4.10 4.81
CA TYR A 117 -5.25 5.56 4.92
C TYR A 117 -4.45 6.12 6.11
N GLY A 118 -3.31 5.49 6.39
CA GLY A 118 -2.33 5.99 7.35
C GLY A 118 -1.66 7.26 6.85
N LEU A 119 -1.57 7.48 5.54
CA LEU A 119 -0.86 8.61 4.94
C LEU A 119 -1.82 9.51 4.15
N THR A 120 -1.54 10.81 4.16
CA THR A 120 -2.02 11.77 3.16
C THR A 120 -1.19 11.65 1.87
N TRP A 121 -1.71 12.19 0.76
CA TRP A 121 -0.96 12.26 -0.49
C TRP A 121 0.38 13.01 -0.34
N ASN A 122 0.36 14.16 0.34
CA ASN A 122 1.56 14.96 0.55
C ASN A 122 2.61 14.26 1.43
N GLU A 123 2.18 13.51 2.44
CA GLU A 123 3.10 12.70 3.26
C GLU A 123 3.74 11.58 2.43
N LEU A 124 3.01 10.92 1.51
CA LEU A 124 3.60 9.94 0.59
C LEU A 124 4.68 10.60 -0.29
N VAL A 125 4.35 11.74 -0.90
CA VAL A 125 5.28 12.46 -1.78
C VAL A 125 6.52 12.87 -1.00
N GLY A 126 6.35 13.55 0.14
CA GLY A 126 7.48 14.01 0.95
C GLY A 126 8.30 12.88 1.56
N LEU A 127 7.69 11.72 1.84
CA LEU A 127 8.42 10.52 2.29
C LEU A 127 9.34 10.02 1.18
N THR A 128 8.81 9.88 -0.03
CA THR A 128 9.48 9.15 -1.11
C THR A 128 10.42 10.01 -1.95
N GLU A 129 10.16 11.31 -2.06
CA GLU A 129 10.96 12.25 -2.86
C GLU A 129 12.45 12.21 -2.45
N GLY A 130 13.31 11.97 -3.44
CA GLY A 130 14.76 11.97 -3.26
C GLY A 130 15.32 10.73 -2.55
N ALA A 131 14.48 9.73 -2.26
CA ALA A 131 14.94 8.44 -1.77
C ALA A 131 15.66 7.63 -2.88
N ILE A 132 16.60 6.76 -2.49
CA ILE A 132 17.42 5.97 -3.44
C ILE A 132 16.54 5.13 -4.38
N ASP A 133 15.48 4.53 -3.84
CA ASP A 133 14.52 3.71 -4.57
C ASP A 133 13.13 4.38 -4.63
N GLU A 134 13.09 5.70 -4.79
CA GLU A 134 11.88 6.54 -4.75
C GLU A 134 10.69 5.90 -5.46
N GLY A 135 10.86 5.44 -6.71
CA GLY A 135 9.74 4.91 -7.49
C GLY A 135 9.19 3.60 -6.92
N ILE A 136 10.04 2.69 -6.43
CA ILE A 136 9.59 1.44 -5.80
C ILE A 136 8.92 1.75 -4.45
N LEU A 137 9.53 2.63 -3.64
CA LEU A 137 8.95 3.10 -2.38
C LEU A 137 7.57 3.71 -2.57
N PHE A 138 7.40 4.53 -3.61
CA PHE A 138 6.12 5.15 -3.94
C PHE A 138 5.04 4.08 -4.15
N TRP A 139 5.30 3.08 -4.99
CA TRP A 139 4.31 2.03 -5.27
C TRP A 139 4.04 1.13 -4.08
N LEU A 140 5.05 0.87 -3.26
CA LEU A 140 4.90 0.09 -2.02
C LEU A 140 4.14 0.86 -0.92
N LEU A 141 4.19 2.19 -0.89
CA LEU A 141 3.46 2.96 0.14
C LEU A 141 2.09 3.46 -0.33
N LEU A 142 1.84 3.48 -1.64
CA LEU A 142 0.60 3.98 -2.22
C LEU A 142 -0.68 3.38 -1.60
N PRO A 143 -0.78 2.06 -1.30
CA PRO A 143 -1.93 1.49 -0.59
C PRO A 143 -2.33 2.20 0.70
N MET A 144 -1.38 2.83 1.40
CA MET A 144 -1.62 3.49 2.69
C MET A 144 -2.16 4.91 2.54
N VAL A 145 -2.35 5.41 1.32
CA VAL A 145 -2.76 6.80 1.07
C VAL A 145 -4.28 6.95 0.98
N GLY A 146 -4.81 7.96 1.67
CA GLY A 146 -6.16 8.45 1.45
C GLY A 146 -6.18 9.68 0.53
N LEU A 147 -7.12 9.71 -0.42
CA LEU A 147 -7.43 10.84 -1.29
C LEU A 147 -8.82 11.39 -0.98
N SER A 148 -8.87 12.62 -0.51
CA SER A 148 -10.09 13.35 -0.23
C SER A 148 -10.58 14.12 -1.46
N SER A 149 -11.75 14.73 -1.35
CA SER A 149 -12.25 15.68 -2.36
C SER A 149 -11.46 16.98 -2.43
N GLU A 150 -10.59 17.26 -1.45
CA GLU A 150 -9.74 18.46 -1.42
C GLU A 150 -8.43 18.27 -2.19
N ASP A 151 -8.03 17.02 -2.42
CA ASP A 151 -6.84 16.68 -3.19
C ASP A 151 -7.06 16.96 -4.69
N ASP A 152 -6.03 17.49 -5.37
CA ASP A 152 -6.09 17.71 -6.81
C ASP A 152 -6.00 16.37 -7.56
N SER A 153 -7.17 15.80 -7.84
CA SER A 153 -7.29 14.53 -8.56
C SER A 153 -6.58 14.52 -9.93
N ALA A 154 -6.47 15.67 -10.62
CA ALA A 154 -5.80 15.75 -11.90
C ALA A 154 -4.28 15.64 -11.74
N GLU A 155 -3.72 16.30 -10.73
CA GLU A 155 -2.29 16.20 -10.41
C GLU A 155 -1.94 14.81 -9.90
N VAL A 156 -2.74 14.23 -9.00
CA VAL A 156 -2.54 12.84 -8.54
C VAL A 156 -2.54 11.88 -9.73
N LYS A 157 -3.55 11.98 -10.61
CA LYS A 157 -3.66 11.12 -11.80
C LYS A 157 -2.43 11.26 -12.70
N LYS A 158 -1.94 12.49 -12.90
CA LYS A 158 -0.75 12.76 -13.69
C LYS A 158 0.50 12.11 -13.07
N VAL A 159 0.72 12.24 -11.76
CA VAL A 159 1.85 11.59 -11.07
C VAL A 159 1.78 10.06 -11.21
N LEU A 160 0.59 9.46 -11.04
CA LEU A 160 0.40 8.02 -11.25
C LEU A 160 0.73 7.62 -12.70
N GLN A 161 0.27 8.39 -13.69
CA GLN A 161 0.59 8.17 -15.11
C GLN A 161 2.07 8.29 -15.43
N GLU A 162 2.80 9.18 -14.76
CA GLU A 162 4.25 9.32 -14.95
C GLU A 162 5.00 8.15 -14.33
N LYS A 163 4.68 7.80 -13.07
CA LYS A 163 5.37 6.74 -12.33
C LYS A 163 5.05 5.33 -12.86
N ILE A 164 3.85 5.09 -13.42
CA ILE A 164 3.47 3.75 -13.92
C ILE A 164 4.26 3.36 -15.18
N ARG A 165 4.85 4.34 -15.89
CA ARG A 165 5.66 4.10 -17.10
C ARG A 165 6.89 3.25 -16.83
N MET A 166 7.33 3.18 -15.58
CA MET A 166 8.46 2.35 -15.16
C MET A 166 8.16 0.86 -15.24
N PHE A 167 6.89 0.46 -15.25
CA PHE A 167 6.44 -0.93 -15.44
C PHE A 167 6.27 -1.24 -16.93
N PRO A 168 7.18 -1.98 -17.59
CA PRO A 168 7.14 -2.12 -19.05
C PRO A 168 5.87 -2.81 -19.56
N ALA A 169 5.40 -3.83 -18.84
CA ALA A 169 4.19 -4.57 -19.20
C ALA A 169 2.91 -3.74 -19.01
N ILE A 170 2.84 -2.91 -17.97
CA ILE A 170 1.69 -2.04 -17.72
C ILE A 170 1.69 -0.86 -18.71
N ALA A 171 2.83 -0.19 -18.86
CA ALA A 171 2.95 1.03 -19.66
C ALA A 171 2.61 0.85 -21.14
N SER A 172 2.79 -0.37 -21.66
CA SER A 172 2.48 -0.72 -23.05
C SER A 172 1.07 -1.30 -23.24
N ASN A 173 0.32 -1.53 -22.17
CA ASN A 173 -1.00 -2.13 -22.22
C ASN A 173 -2.10 -1.08 -22.39
N ALA A 174 -3.12 -1.38 -23.21
CA ALA A 174 -4.25 -0.48 -23.45
C ALA A 174 -5.08 -0.21 -22.16
N GLU A 175 -5.06 -1.14 -21.20
CA GLU A 175 -5.81 -1.05 -19.95
C GLU A 175 -5.12 -0.20 -18.88
N VAL A 176 -3.95 0.40 -19.15
CA VAL A 176 -3.20 1.20 -18.17
C VAL A 176 -4.02 2.33 -17.54
N PHE A 177 -4.88 2.98 -18.33
CA PHE A 177 -5.74 4.05 -17.82
C PHE A 177 -6.86 3.52 -16.93
N ASN A 178 -7.43 2.37 -17.28
CA ASN A 178 -8.43 1.69 -16.45
C ASN A 178 -7.81 1.24 -15.12
N LEU A 179 -6.56 0.76 -15.13
CA LEU A 179 -5.82 0.45 -13.91
C LEU A 179 -5.63 1.69 -13.04
N ILE A 180 -5.15 2.81 -13.60
CA ILE A 180 -4.94 4.06 -12.86
C ILE A 180 -6.25 4.55 -12.25
N ASP A 181 -7.34 4.57 -13.02
CA ASP A 181 -8.65 5.00 -12.53
C ASP A 181 -9.15 4.10 -11.38
N THR A 182 -8.88 2.79 -11.48
CA THR A 182 -9.23 1.82 -10.44
C THR A 182 -8.39 2.00 -9.17
N ILE A 183 -7.09 2.29 -9.31
CA ILE A 183 -6.21 2.67 -8.19
C ILE A 183 -6.77 3.92 -7.52
N MET A 184 -7.08 4.98 -8.28
CA MET A 184 -7.64 6.21 -7.72
C MET A 184 -8.93 5.97 -6.93
N ILE A 185 -9.82 5.11 -7.42
CA ILE A 185 -11.04 4.71 -6.70
C ILE A 185 -10.69 4.07 -5.34
N GLY A 186 -9.70 3.15 -5.30
CA GLY A 186 -9.31 2.48 -4.06
C GLY A 186 -8.68 3.40 -3.01
N LEU A 187 -8.09 4.51 -3.45
CA LEU A 187 -7.48 5.51 -2.56
C LEU A 187 -8.50 6.53 -2.01
N GLN A 188 -9.72 6.60 -2.56
CA GLN A 188 -10.71 7.60 -2.14
C GLN A 188 -11.18 7.38 -0.70
N ILE A 189 -11.24 8.46 0.07
CA ILE A 189 -11.83 8.49 1.41
C ILE A 189 -13.08 9.38 1.42
N GLU A 190 -14.07 8.98 2.23
CA GLU A 190 -15.37 9.66 2.31
C GLU A 190 -15.29 11.08 2.89
N ASN A 191 -14.29 11.36 3.72
CA ASN A 191 -14.08 12.63 4.39
C ASN A 191 -12.61 13.05 4.26
N ALA A 192 -12.34 14.35 4.24
CA ALA A 192 -10.97 14.85 4.26
C ALA A 192 -10.25 14.51 5.58
N PHE A 193 -8.93 14.47 5.51
CA PHE A 193 -8.10 14.52 6.70
C PHE A 193 -8.33 15.85 7.43
N SER A 194 -8.20 15.85 8.74
CA SER A 194 -8.35 17.06 9.55
C SER A 194 -7.33 17.10 10.69
N GLU A 195 -6.96 18.29 11.10
CA GLU A 195 -6.05 18.51 12.23
C GLU A 195 -6.85 18.63 13.53
N ILE A 196 -6.49 17.87 14.56
CA ILE A 196 -7.09 17.97 15.89
C ILE A 196 -6.01 18.33 16.91
N ASP A 197 -6.28 19.36 17.72
CA ASP A 197 -5.37 19.81 18.76
C ASP A 197 -5.02 18.68 19.76
N GLY A 198 -3.73 18.57 20.06
CA GLY A 198 -3.18 17.49 20.88
C GLY A 198 -3.22 16.08 20.27
N VAL A 199 -3.65 15.93 19.01
CA VAL A 199 -3.67 14.64 18.28
C VAL A 199 -2.83 14.68 17.01
N GLY A 200 -2.92 15.76 16.24
CA GLY A 200 -2.39 15.84 14.88
C GLY A 200 -3.44 15.52 13.83
N VAL A 201 -2.98 15.09 12.66
CA VAL A 201 -3.83 14.68 11.52
C VAL A 201 -4.63 13.43 11.86
N VAL A 202 -5.93 13.46 11.56
CA VAL A 202 -6.87 12.34 11.70
C VAL A 202 -7.69 12.12 10.44
N CYS A 203 -8.27 10.94 10.27
CA CYS A 203 -9.15 10.58 9.15
C CYS A 203 -10.43 9.90 9.66
N ASN A 204 -11.59 10.47 9.36
CA ASN A 204 -12.89 9.91 9.75
C ASN A 204 -13.45 8.94 8.68
N HIS A 205 -12.60 8.11 8.12
CA HIS A 205 -12.99 6.96 7.29
C HIS A 205 -12.95 5.71 8.18
N ALA A 206 -13.99 4.87 8.13
CA ALA A 206 -14.22 3.79 9.11
C ALA A 206 -12.97 2.91 9.34
N ASN A 207 -12.37 2.46 8.26
CA ASN A 207 -11.21 1.56 8.28
C ASN A 207 -9.89 2.31 8.05
N SER A 208 -9.81 3.58 8.45
CA SER A 208 -8.53 4.30 8.48
C SER A 208 -7.77 4.00 9.77
N PHE A 209 -6.46 3.79 9.66
CA PHE A 209 -5.53 3.77 10.79
C PHE A 209 -5.63 5.06 11.64
N ARG A 210 -5.88 6.21 10.97
CA ARG A 210 -6.01 7.54 11.59
C ARG A 210 -7.42 7.85 12.09
N ASN A 211 -8.30 6.87 12.22
CA ASN A 211 -9.64 7.06 12.78
C ASN A 211 -9.64 6.97 14.32
N LEU A 212 -10.05 8.06 14.98
CA LEU A 212 -10.17 8.11 16.44
C LEU A 212 -11.19 7.13 17.03
N ARG A 213 -12.12 6.61 16.22
CA ARG A 213 -13.12 5.63 16.64
C ARG A 213 -12.55 4.21 16.79
N ASN A 214 -11.35 3.96 16.27
CA ASN A 214 -10.71 2.64 16.29
C ASN A 214 -9.87 2.42 17.57
N ASP A 215 -10.18 3.13 18.66
CA ASP A 215 -9.42 3.12 19.93
C ASP A 215 -7.89 3.32 19.77
N ASN A 216 -7.47 3.97 18.68
CA ASN A 216 -6.07 4.06 18.26
C ASN A 216 -5.41 5.41 18.58
N ARG A 217 -6.00 6.21 19.48
CA ARG A 217 -5.62 7.63 19.69
C ARG A 217 -4.12 7.84 20.00
N LEU A 218 -3.55 7.03 20.89
CA LEU A 218 -2.14 7.17 21.27
C LEU A 218 -1.20 6.85 20.11
N ASN A 219 -1.54 5.84 19.32
CA ASN A 219 -0.80 5.46 18.12
C ASN A 219 -0.87 6.58 17.08
N ILE A 220 -2.04 7.18 16.86
CA ILE A 220 -2.18 8.34 15.95
C ILE A 220 -1.28 9.50 16.39
N ILE A 221 -1.28 9.84 17.69
CA ILE A 221 -0.40 10.89 18.25
C ILE A 221 1.07 10.58 17.98
N GLN A 222 1.49 9.34 18.25
CA GLN A 222 2.88 8.92 18.07
C GLN A 222 3.28 8.96 16.59
N PHE A 223 2.39 8.55 15.70
CA PHE A 223 2.63 8.57 14.28
C PHE A 223 2.73 9.98 13.70
N ASN A 224 1.82 10.88 14.07
CA ASN A 224 1.90 12.29 13.67
C ASN A 224 3.19 12.95 14.18
N LYS A 225 3.62 12.60 15.39
CA LYS A 225 4.91 13.05 15.93
C LYS A 225 6.09 12.48 15.12
N LEU A 226 6.04 11.20 14.76
CA LEU A 226 7.06 10.56 13.93
C LEU A 226 7.25 11.34 12.61
N LEU A 227 6.15 11.60 11.89
CA LEU A 227 6.20 12.27 10.59
C LEU A 227 6.65 13.73 10.70
N SER A 228 6.17 14.48 11.69
CA SER A 228 6.61 15.87 11.89
C SER A 228 8.10 16.00 12.25
N THR A 229 8.67 15.04 13.00
CA THR A 229 10.10 15.03 13.33
C THR A 229 11.00 14.59 12.17
N ALA A 230 10.41 14.00 11.14
CA ALA A 230 11.10 13.47 9.98
C ALA A 230 11.32 14.51 8.87
N GLU A 231 10.94 15.78 9.10
CA GLU A 231 11.03 16.90 8.14
C GLU A 231 10.50 16.49 6.75
N ILE A 232 9.32 15.88 6.78
CA ILE A 232 8.57 15.45 5.60
C ILE A 232 7.59 16.55 5.20
#